data_AF-A0A3B0VHM4-F1
#
_entry.id   AF-A0A3B0VHM4-F1
#
_cell.length_a   1.000
_cell.length_b   1.000
_cell.length_c   1.000
_cell.angle_alpha   90.00
_cell.angle_beta   90.00
_cell.angle_gamma   90.00
#
_symmetry.space_group_name_H-M   'P 1'
#
loop_
_entity.id
_entity.type
_entity.pdbx_description
1 polymer ?
#
loop_
_entity_poly.entity_id
_entity_poly.type
_entity_poly.pdbx_seq_one_letter_code
_entity_poly.pdbx_strand_id
1 'polypeptide(L)' 'MNKTTNKGKLSVIGTGPGNPEHITAAARKAILEADIIIGYRTYIEQIPELLEGKEVLSSTMMQEVERCRKALNL' A
#
# COMPACT_ATOMS: atom_id res chain seq x y z
N MET A 1 -26.09 -21.38 8.84
CA MET A 1 -25.15 -20.43 9.49
C MET A 1 -24.21 -19.93 8.41
N ASN A 2 -24.50 -18.77 7.81
CA ASN A 2 -23.68 -18.23 6.71
C ASN A 2 -22.40 -17.63 7.29
N LYS A 3 -21.25 -18.24 7.00
CA LYS A 3 -19.96 -17.57 7.17
C LYS A 3 -19.94 -16.40 6.19
N THR A 4 -20.09 -15.18 6.69
CA THR A 4 -19.69 -13.98 5.95
C THR A 4 -18.18 -14.09 5.76
N THR A 5 -17.76 -14.59 4.60
CA THR A 5 -16.34 -14.58 4.21
C THR A 5 -15.96 -13.14 3.96
N ASN A 6 -15.45 -12.48 5.00
CA ASN A 6 -14.92 -11.13 4.86
C ASN A 6 -13.67 -11.25 3.96
N LYS A 7 -13.83 -10.92 2.66
CA LYS A 7 -12.74 -11.00 1.70
C LYS A 7 -11.77 -9.85 1.97
N GLY A 8 -10.48 -10.14 2.00
CA GLY A 8 -9.45 -9.10 2.01
C GLY A 8 -9.56 -8.21 0.77
N LYS A 9 -9.12 -6.95 0.90
CA LYS A 9 -9.13 -5.95 -0.18
C LYS A 9 -7.69 -5.57 -0.52
N LEU A 10 -7.26 -5.86 -1.74
CA LEU A 10 -5.97 -5.41 -2.27
C LEU A 10 -6.20 -4.21 -3.20
N SER A 11 -5.57 -3.07 -2.89
CA SER A 11 -5.61 -1.87 -3.74
C SER A 11 -4.23 -1.60 -4.32
N VAL A 12 -4.14 -1.49 -5.65
CA VAL A 12 -2.91 -1.05 -6.34
C VAL A 12 -3.06 0.43 -6.68
N ILE A 13 -2.17 1.26 -6.17
CA ILE A 13 -2.21 2.71 -6.32
C ILE A 13 -0.89 3.24 -6.88
N GLY A 14 -0.93 4.44 -7.47
CA GLY A 14 0.25 5.22 -7.80
C GLY A 14 0.45 6.34 -6.78
N THR A 15 1.69 6.58 -6.37
CA THR A 15 2.08 7.69 -5.47
C THR A 15 2.38 9.00 -6.21
N GLY A 16 2.26 9.00 -7.54
CA GLY A 16 2.58 10.16 -8.38
C GLY A 16 4.09 10.38 -8.54
N PRO A 17 4.54 11.56 -8.97
CA PRO A 17 5.93 11.86 -9.27
C PRO A 17 6.82 12.12 -8.03
N GLY A 18 6.25 12.06 -6.81
CA GLY A 18 7.02 12.10 -5.56
C GLY A 18 6.69 13.25 -4.59
N ASN A 19 5.93 14.27 -5.02
CA ASN A 19 5.33 15.25 -4.10
C ASN A 19 3.94 14.76 -3.63
N PRO A 20 3.65 14.70 -2.31
CA PRO A 20 2.35 14.33 -1.76
C PRO A 20 1.12 15.07 -2.33
N GLU A 21 1.30 16.29 -2.84
CA GLU A 21 0.22 17.07 -3.48
C GLU A 21 -0.29 16.42 -4.78
N HIS A 22 0.53 15.60 -5.43
CA HIS A 22 0.15 14.91 -6.66
C HIS A 22 -0.54 13.56 -6.43
N ILE A 23 -0.73 13.16 -5.18
CA ILE A 23 -1.49 11.96 -4.85
C ILE A 23 -2.96 12.25 -5.04
N THR A 24 -3.61 11.47 -5.89
CA THR A 24 -5.05 11.60 -6.12
C THR A 24 -5.84 11.30 -4.85
N ALA A 25 -7.01 11.93 -4.71
CA ALA A 25 -7.90 11.68 -3.58
C ALA A 25 -8.26 10.19 -3.39
N ALA A 26 -8.40 9.45 -4.50
CA ALA A 26 -8.66 8.01 -4.47
C ALA A 26 -7.49 7.21 -3.90
N ALA A 27 -6.25 7.52 -4.31
CA ALA A 27 -5.05 6.86 -3.78
C ALA A 27 -4.86 7.18 -2.29
N ARG A 28 -5.03 8.44 -1.89
CA ARG A 28 -4.99 8.86 -0.47
C ARG A 28 -6.01 8.10 0.36
N LYS A 29 -7.25 8.01 -0.10
CA LYS A 29 -8.31 7.25 0.58
C LYS A 29 -7.94 5.78 0.74
N ALA A 30 -7.42 5.14 -0.31
CA ALA A 30 -7.01 3.74 -0.25
C ALA A 30 -5.87 3.51 0.75
N ILE A 31 -4.89 4.42 0.83
CA ILE A 31 -3.80 4.35 1.81
C ILE A 31 -4.35 4.48 3.24
N LEU A 32 -5.24 5.46 3.48
CA LEU A 32 -5.83 5.69 4.80
C LEU A 32 -6.70 4.51 5.28
N GLU A 33 -7.43 3.85 4.37
CA GLU A 33 -8.25 2.67 4.67
C GLU A 33 -7.43 1.39 4.90
N ALA A 34 -6.18 1.33 4.42
CA ALA A 34 -5.38 0.12 4.48
C ALA A 34 -4.78 -0.11 5.87
N ASP A 35 -4.82 -1.36 6.34
CA ASP A 35 -4.11 -1.81 7.55
C ASP A 35 -2.61 -2.00 7.29
N ILE A 36 -2.27 -2.50 6.09
CA ILE A 36 -0.91 -2.84 5.67
C ILE A 36 -0.58 -2.11 4.37
N ILE A 37 0.58 -1.46 4.33
CA ILE A 37 1.16 -0.82 3.14
C ILE A 37 2.35 -1.64 2.68
N ILE A 38 2.31 -2.10 1.42
CA ILE A 38 3.43 -2.81 0.79
C ILE A 38 3.92 -2.07 -0.45
N GLY A 39 5.21 -1.82 -0.55
CA GLY A 39 5.73 -0.92 -1.60
C GLY A 39 7.24 -0.93 -1.74
N TYR A 40 7.72 -0.25 -2.78
CA TYR A 40 9.14 0.02 -2.93
C TYR A 40 9.55 1.12 -1.94
N ARG A 41 10.66 0.91 -1.23
CA ARG A 41 11.10 1.78 -0.13
C ARG A 41 11.13 3.27 -0.51
N THR A 42 11.69 3.61 -1.66
CA THR A 42 11.78 5.01 -2.11
C THR A 42 10.41 5.68 -2.26
N TYR A 43 9.37 4.95 -2.68
CA TYR A 43 8.02 5.52 -2.85
C TYR A 43 7.29 5.65 -1.51
N ILE A 44 7.54 4.73 -0.58
CA ILE A 44 6.99 4.78 0.77
C ILE A 44 7.55 6.00 1.52
N GLU A 45 8.85 6.25 1.41
CA GLU A 45 9.54 7.37 2.06
C GLU A 45 9.06 8.76 1.56
N GLN A 46 8.34 8.81 0.43
CA GLN A 46 7.75 10.05 -0.10
C GLN A 46 6.42 10.43 0.58
N ILE A 47 5.80 9.54 1.36
CA ILE A 47 4.45 9.74 1.92
C ILE A 47 4.36 9.49 3.44
N PRO A 48 5.34 9.94 4.25
CA PRO A 48 5.45 9.53 5.65
C PRO A 48 4.20 9.82 6.50
N GLU A 49 3.54 10.95 6.26
CA GLU A 49 2.33 11.37 6.98
C GLU A 49 1.14 10.43 6.74
N LEU A 50 1.09 9.73 5.61
CA LEU A 50 -0.01 8.81 5.29
C LEU A 50 0.17 7.42 5.90
N LEU A 51 1.34 7.14 6.48
CA LEU A 51 1.74 5.83 6.98
C LEU A 51 1.61 5.70 8.49
N GLU A 52 1.23 6.77 9.19
CA GLU A 52 1.12 6.78 10.64
C GLU A 52 0.16 5.69 11.14
N GLY A 53 0.63 4.86 12.08
CA GLY A 53 -0.14 3.77 12.67
C GLY A 53 -0.36 2.54 11.77
N LYS A 54 0.27 2.47 10.58
CA LYS A 54 0.11 1.36 9.63
C LYS A 54 1.29 0.41 9.66
N GLU A 55 1.05 -0.87 9.38
CA GLU A 55 2.15 -1.81 9.12
C GLU A 55 2.75 -1.52 7.74
N VAL A 56 4.07 -1.34 7.68
CA VAL A 56 4.76 -1.01 6.43
C VAL A 56 5.75 -2.11 6.06
N LEU A 57 5.52 -2.71 4.90
CA LEU A 57 6.36 -3.75 4.31
C LEU A 57 7.06 -3.18 3.06
N SER A 58 8.31 -2.76 3.22
CA SER A 58 9.09 -2.23 2.09
C SER A 58 9.96 -3.29 1.43
N SER A 59 10.09 -3.25 0.11
CA SER A 59 11.11 -3.98 -0.66
C SER A 59 12.17 -3.03 -1.23
N THR A 60 13.28 -3.58 -1.72
CA THR A 60 14.29 -2.86 -2.51
C THR A 60 14.09 -3.10 -4.02
N MET A 61 15.01 -2.60 -4.85
CA MET A 61 14.99 -2.78 -6.31
C MET A 61 15.04 -4.26 -6.71
N MET A 62 14.48 -4.60 -7.87
CA MET A 62 14.51 -5.95 -8.47
C MET A 62 13.76 -7.02 -7.65
N GLN A 63 12.83 -6.59 -6.79
CA GLN A 63 12.02 -7.47 -5.94
C GLN A 63 10.51 -7.35 -6.23
N GLU A 64 10.14 -6.91 -7.43
CA GLU A 64 8.76 -6.61 -7.80
C GLU A 64 7.85 -7.84 -7.70
N VAL A 65 8.33 -8.99 -8.19
CA VAL A 65 7.56 -10.24 -8.17
C VAL A 65 7.36 -10.73 -6.74
N GLU A 66 8.42 -10.71 -5.92
CA GLU A 66 8.34 -11.12 -4.51
C GLU A 66 7.45 -10.19 -3.70
N ARG A 67 7.50 -8.88 -3.95
CA ARG A 67 6.61 -7.90 -3.33
C ARG A 67 5.14 -8.20 -3.64
N CYS A 68 4.82 -8.49 -4.90
CA CYS A 68 3.46 -8.85 -5.30
C CYS A 68 3.01 -10.18 -4.66
N ARG A 69 3.89 -11.20 -4.63
CA ARG A 69 3.58 -12.48 -3.96
C ARG A 69 3.30 -12.29 -2.48
N LYS A 70 4.11 -11.48 -1.79
CA LYS A 70 3.89 -11.17 -0.37
C LYS A 70 2.54 -10.49 -0.14
N ALA A 71 2.15 -9.54 -1.00
CA ALA A 71 0.86 -8.87 -0.92
C ALA A 71 -0.34 -9.83 -1.04
N LEU A 72 -0.22 -10.90 -1.82
CA LEU A 72 -1.28 -11.89 -2.03
C LEU A 72 -1.41 -12.92 -0.90
N ASN A 73 -0.41 -13.02 -0.02
CA ASN A 73 -0.37 -13.97 1.08
C ASN A 73 -0.78 -13.36 2.45
N LEU A 74 -1.25 -12.11 2.45
CA LEU A 74 -1.79 -11.38 3.61
C LEU A 74 -3.32 -11.49 3.62
#